data_AF-A0A5M9MSV8-F1
#
_entry.id   AF-A0A5M9MSV8-F1
#
_cell.length_a   1.000
_cell.length_b   1.000
_cell.length_c   1.000
_cell.angle_alpha   90.00
_cell.angle_beta   90.00
_cell.angle_gamma   90.00
#
_symmetry.space_group_name_H-M   'P 1'
#
loop_
_entity.id
_entity.type
_entity.pdbx_description
1 polymer ?
#
loop_
_entity_poly.entity_id
_entity_poly.type
_entity_poly.pdbx_seq_one_letter_code
_entity_poly.pdbx_strand_id
1 'polypeptide(L)'
;MTFDPLANRLVFEMVFKPHFNTADPLPDDTLVGSLRRRLEGILDVLDGILGRQEFMAGKRLTLVDLFYIPYMHHLERSVWPGVLEWVQFDQLLYCKEEAEHLLAYNKVEASVQDLI
;
A
#
# COMPACT_ATOMS: atom_id res chain seq x y z
N MET A 1 2.15 7.62 18.42
CA MET A 1 2.15 6.20 18.01
C MET A 1 2.79 6.11 16.63
N THR A 2 3.55 5.07 16.33
CA THR A 2 4.30 4.92 15.07
C THR A 2 3.75 3.75 14.24
N PHE A 3 3.69 3.93 12.92
CA PHE A 3 3.10 2.97 11.96
C PHE A 3 3.86 1.63 11.95
N ASP A 4 5.18 1.70 11.77
CA ASP A 4 6.03 0.53 11.51
C ASP A 4 5.91 -0.59 12.57
N PRO A 5 6.00 -0.33 13.89
CA PRO A 5 5.89 -1.39 14.88
C PRO A 5 4.54 -2.13 14.86
N LEU A 6 3.46 -1.45 14.45
CA LEU A 6 2.12 -2.03 14.40
C LEU A 6 1.91 -2.83 13.12
N ALA A 7 2.29 -2.25 11.98
CA ALA A 7 2.17 -2.91 10.68
C ALA A 7 3.08 -4.14 10.60
N ASN A 8 4.33 -4.01 11.06
CA ASN A 8 5.27 -5.13 11.13
C ASN A 8 4.74 -6.25 12.03
N ARG A 9 4.23 -5.92 13.22
CA ARG A 9 3.69 -6.95 14.12
C ARG A 9 2.47 -7.66 13.53
N LEU A 10 1.58 -6.93 12.86
CA LEU A 10 0.40 -7.52 12.21
C LEU A 10 0.81 -8.45 11.06
N VAL A 11 1.73 -8.00 10.21
CA VAL A 11 2.28 -8.83 9.12
C VAL A 11 3.00 -10.05 9.66
N PHE A 12 3.76 -9.90 10.76
CA PHE A 12 4.41 -11.03 11.40
C PHE A 12 3.40 -12.06 11.91
N GLU A 13 2.38 -11.63 12.64
CA GLU A 13 1.38 -12.53 13.23
C GLU A 13 0.59 -13.29 12.16
N MET A 14 0.24 -12.63 11.05
CA MET A 14 -0.63 -13.21 10.03
C MET A 14 0.10 -13.88 8.87
N VAL A 15 1.27 -13.39 8.47
CA VAL A 15 2.05 -13.94 7.34
C VAL A 15 3.17 -14.79 7.86
N PHE A 16 4.03 -14.29 8.73
CA PHE A 16 5.28 -14.97 9.05
C PHE A 16 5.13 -16.06 10.10
N LYS A 17 4.29 -15.88 11.12
CA LYS A 17 4.07 -16.85 12.20
C LYS A 17 3.63 -18.23 11.68
N PRO A 18 2.68 -18.36 10.73
CA PRO A 18 2.34 -19.65 10.14
C PRO A 18 3.51 -20.34 9.42
N HIS A 19 4.47 -19.58 8.89
CA HIS A 19 5.60 -20.11 8.13
C HIS A 19 6.82 -20.45 8.99
N PHE A 20 6.97 -19.82 10.16
CA PHE A 20 8.14 -20.00 11.03
C PHE A 20 7.85 -20.78 12.32
N ASN A 21 6.62 -20.82 12.81
CA ASN A 21 6.29 -21.43 14.08
C ASN A 21 5.51 -22.75 13.90
N THR A 22 6.22 -23.88 13.99
CA THR A 22 5.60 -25.22 13.92
C THR A 22 4.81 -25.60 15.17
N ALA A 23 5.03 -24.92 16.30
CA ALA A 23 4.40 -25.24 17.57
C ALA A 23 3.07 -24.50 17.80
N ASP A 24 2.95 -23.27 17.30
CA ASP A 24 1.72 -22.49 17.33
C ASP A 24 1.61 -21.64 16.04
N PRO A 25 1.09 -22.23 14.94
CA PRO A 25 1.04 -21.57 13.65
C PRO A 25 -0.17 -20.63 13.49
N LEU A 26 -1.13 -20.64 14.44
CA LEU A 26 -2.37 -19.89 14.29
C LEU A 26 -2.18 -18.43 14.74
N PRO A 27 -2.71 -17.45 13.99
CA PRO A 27 -2.74 -16.06 14.43
C PRO A 27 -3.54 -15.87 15.72
N ASP A 28 -3.07 -15.02 16.63
CA ASP A 28 -3.86 -14.56 17.78
C ASP A 28 -4.87 -13.49 17.35
N ASP A 29 -6.14 -13.87 17.23
CA ASP A 29 -7.24 -12.99 16.82
C ASP A 29 -7.42 -11.76 17.73
N THR A 30 -7.15 -11.91 19.04
CA THR A 30 -7.26 -10.80 20.00
C THR A 30 -6.17 -9.77 19.76
N LEU A 31 -4.94 -10.25 19.53
CA LEU A 31 -3.81 -9.41 19.16
C LEU A 31 -4.03 -8.73 17.81
N VAL A 32 -4.44 -9.48 16.79
CA VAL A 32 -4.75 -8.97 15.45
C VAL A 32 -5.81 -7.87 15.52
N GLY A 33 -6.92 -8.09 16.22
CA GLY A 33 -7.97 -7.08 16.39
C GLY A 33 -7.48 -5.82 17.10
N SER A 34 -6.62 -5.96 18.11
CA SER A 34 -6.01 -4.82 18.81
C SER A 34 -5.05 -4.03 17.91
N LEU A 35 -4.23 -4.71 17.10
CA LEU A 35 -3.31 -4.09 16.16
C LEU A 35 -4.06 -3.34 15.05
N ARG A 36 -5.11 -3.95 14.48
CA ARG A 36 -5.95 -3.32 13.45
C ARG A 36 -6.57 -2.02 13.97
N ARG A 37 -7.23 -2.03 15.12
CA ARG A 37 -7.82 -0.81 15.72
C ARG A 37 -6.81 0.33 15.93
N ARG A 38 -5.57 -0.02 16.30
CA ARG A 38 -4.50 0.98 16.48
C ARG A 38 -3.96 1.49 15.16
N LEU A 39 -3.93 0.64 14.13
CA LEU A 39 -3.54 1.02 12.77
C LEU A 39 -4.61 1.90 12.12
N GLU A 40 -5.90 1.67 12.34
CA GLU A 40 -6.99 2.54 11.84
C GLU A 40 -6.74 3.99 12.18
N GLY A 41 -6.51 4.29 13.46
CA GLY A 41 -6.25 5.67 13.88
C GLY A 41 -4.96 6.27 13.30
N ILE A 42 -4.00 5.45 12.85
CA ILE A 42 -2.82 5.94 12.11
C ILE A 42 -3.17 6.18 10.65
N LEU A 43 -3.89 5.25 10.01
CA LEU A 43 -4.33 5.38 8.62
C LEU A 43 -5.21 6.62 8.45
N ASP A 44 -6.09 6.93 9.40
CA ASP A 44 -6.89 8.17 9.40
C ASP A 44 -6.01 9.43 9.40
N VAL A 45 -4.89 9.40 10.15
CA VAL A 45 -3.93 10.51 10.16
C VAL A 45 -3.17 10.61 8.84
N LEU A 46 -2.77 9.46 8.26
CA LEU A 46 -2.09 9.41 6.96
C LEU A 46 -3.01 9.93 5.86
N ASP A 47 -4.29 9.53 5.86
CA ASP A 47 -5.32 10.02 4.95
C ASP A 47 -5.52 11.53 5.10
N GLY A 48 -5.62 12.03 6.34
CA GLY A 48 -5.68 13.46 6.59
C GLY A 48 -4.44 14.23 6.08
N ILE A 49 -3.25 13.64 6.13
CA ILE A 49 -2.03 14.23 5.54
C ILE A 49 -2.15 14.24 4.02
N LEU A 50 -2.41 13.09 3.40
CA LEU A 50 -2.44 12.93 1.94
C LEU A 50 -3.62 13.66 1.28
N GLY A 51 -4.71 13.91 2.01
CA GLY A 51 -5.80 14.79 1.57
C GLY A 51 -5.41 16.26 1.47
N ARG A 52 -4.26 16.67 2.04
CA ARG A 52 -3.75 18.06 1.96
C ARG A 52 -2.48 18.21 1.11
N GLN A 53 -1.77 17.12 0.83
CA GLN A 53 -0.51 17.12 0.09
C GLN A 53 -0.31 15.79 -0.63
N GLU A 54 0.39 15.82 -1.76
CA GLU A 54 0.50 14.69 -2.68
C GLU A 54 1.31 13.50 -2.14
N PHE A 55 2.30 13.78 -1.30
CA PHE A 55 3.22 12.82 -0.70
C PHE A 55 3.38 13.09 0.80
N MET A 56 3.91 12.14 1.55
CA MET A 56 4.08 12.22 3.01
C MET A 56 4.96 13.39 3.48
N ALA A 57 5.90 13.83 2.63
CA ALA A 57 6.80 14.97 2.92
C ALA A 57 6.44 16.24 2.11
N GLY A 58 5.28 16.29 1.45
CA GLY A 58 4.79 17.48 0.74
C GLY A 58 4.46 17.19 -0.72
N LYS A 59 5.07 17.92 -1.65
CA LYS A 59 4.75 17.89 -3.09
C LYS A 59 5.67 17.01 -3.94
N ARG A 60 6.56 16.24 -3.32
CA ARG A 60 7.50 15.38 -4.04
C ARG A 60 7.64 14.06 -3.31
N LEU A 61 7.80 12.99 -4.08
CA LEU A 61 8.19 11.69 -3.57
C LEU A 61 9.53 11.79 -2.84
N THR A 62 9.60 11.22 -1.64
CA THR A 62 10.80 11.18 -0.81
C THR A 62 11.01 9.79 -0.21
N LEU A 63 12.12 9.61 0.49
CA LEU A 63 12.39 8.39 1.26
C LEU A 63 11.29 8.10 2.30
N VAL A 64 10.60 9.13 2.80
CA VAL A 64 9.51 8.96 3.77
C VAL A 64 8.37 8.14 3.17
N ASP A 65 8.03 8.37 1.90
CA ASP A 65 6.97 7.64 1.20
C ASP A 65 7.35 6.16 1.02
N LEU A 66 8.60 5.91 0.61
CA LEU A 66 9.14 4.56 0.41
C LEU A 66 9.13 3.73 1.70
N PHE A 67 9.22 4.37 2.86
CA PHE A 67 9.17 3.69 4.16
C PHE A 67 7.83 2.97 4.41
N TYR A 68 6.72 3.50 3.87
CA TYR A 68 5.40 2.92 4.07
C TYR A 68 5.10 1.78 3.09
N ILE A 69 5.67 1.80 1.87
CA ILE A 69 5.31 0.90 0.76
C ILE A 69 5.36 -0.59 1.12
N PRO A 70 6.44 -1.15 1.71
CA PRO A 70 6.53 -2.59 1.93
C PRO A 70 5.41 -3.12 2.81
N TYR A 71 5.14 -2.42 3.93
CA TYR A 71 4.11 -2.85 4.86
C TYR A 71 2.71 -2.49 4.38
N MET A 72 2.50 -1.35 3.72
CA MET A 72 1.22 -1.03 3.07
C MET A 72 0.82 -2.10 2.04
N HIS A 73 1.78 -2.59 1.24
CA HIS A 73 1.55 -3.68 0.30
C HIS A 73 1.08 -4.97 0.99
N HIS A 74 1.72 -5.36 2.09
CA HIS A 74 1.32 -6.55 2.84
C HIS A 74 -0.02 -6.38 3.57
N LEU A 75 -0.27 -5.17 4.11
CA LEU A 75 -1.57 -4.81 4.68
C LEU A 75 -2.68 -5.05 3.66
N GLU A 76 -2.60 -4.42 2.50
CA GLU A 76 -3.64 -4.53 1.47
C GLU A 76 -3.74 -5.92 0.86
N ARG A 77 -2.62 -6.58 0.53
CA ARG A 77 -2.70 -7.83 -0.24
C ARG A 77 -2.83 -9.10 0.59
N SER A 78 -2.39 -9.08 1.84
CA SER A 78 -2.17 -10.32 2.59
C SER A 78 -2.91 -10.35 3.91
N VAL A 79 -2.88 -9.26 4.69
CA VAL A 79 -3.33 -9.32 6.09
C VAL A 79 -4.59 -8.53 6.39
N TRP A 80 -4.96 -7.60 5.51
CA TRP A 80 -6.16 -6.80 5.60
C TRP A 80 -6.62 -6.33 4.21
N PRO A 81 -7.18 -7.24 3.39
CA PRO A 81 -7.72 -6.88 2.09
C PRO A 81 -8.78 -5.79 2.17
N GLY A 82 -8.67 -4.79 1.30
CA GLY A 82 -9.60 -3.65 1.24
C GLY A 82 -9.36 -2.58 2.30
N VAL A 83 -8.25 -2.64 3.06
CA VAL A 83 -7.95 -1.59 4.05
C VAL A 83 -7.73 -0.23 3.40
N LEU A 84 -7.26 -0.22 2.14
CA LEU A 84 -7.03 1.00 1.38
C LEU A 84 -8.24 1.43 0.53
N GLU A 85 -9.33 0.66 0.48
CA GLU A 85 -10.53 1.02 -0.32
C GLU A 85 -11.21 2.33 0.14
N TRP A 86 -11.03 2.68 1.41
CA TRP A 86 -11.59 3.91 2.01
C TRP A 86 -10.72 5.15 1.83
N VAL A 87 -9.45 4.95 1.46
CA VAL A 87 -8.53 6.06 1.15
C VAL A 87 -9.00 6.60 -0.19
N GLN A 88 -9.48 7.84 -0.23
CA GLN A 88 -10.00 8.48 -1.44
C GLN A 88 -8.88 8.57 -2.51
N PHE A 89 -8.76 7.52 -3.33
CA PHE A 89 -7.83 7.48 -4.46
C PHE A 89 -8.34 8.37 -5.61
N ASP A 90 -8.28 9.68 -5.44
CA ASP A 90 -8.22 10.59 -6.59
C ASP A 90 -6.84 10.53 -7.29
N GLN A 91 -5.84 9.87 -6.68
CA GLN A 91 -4.53 9.60 -7.28
C GLN A 91 -4.52 8.52 -8.37
N LEU A 92 -5.59 7.73 -8.52
CA LEU A 92 -5.72 6.76 -9.62
C LEU A 92 -5.91 7.42 -11.01
N LEU A 93 -6.10 8.75 -11.06
CA LEU A 93 -6.07 9.50 -12.31
C LEU A 93 -4.67 9.53 -12.94
N TYR A 94 -3.61 9.62 -12.12
CA TYR A 94 -2.23 9.73 -12.59
C TYR A 94 -1.73 8.42 -13.25
N CYS A 95 -2.05 7.26 -12.67
CA CYS A 95 -1.72 5.97 -13.29
C CYS A 95 -2.52 5.69 -14.57
N LYS A 96 -3.73 6.25 -14.73
CA LYS A 96 -4.50 6.12 -15.97
C LYS A 96 -3.89 6.95 -17.09
N GLU A 97 -3.47 8.18 -16.80
CA GLU A 97 -2.86 9.08 -17.79
C GLU A 97 -1.51 8.54 -18.30
N GLU A 98 -0.64 8.02 -17.43
CA GLU A 98 0.63 7.40 -17.86
C GLU A 98 0.42 6.09 -18.65
N ALA A 99 -0.58 5.27 -18.28
CA ALA A 99 -0.91 4.06 -19.01
C ALA A 99 -1.43 4.35 -20.43
N GLU A 100 -2.25 5.39 -20.58
CA GLU A 100 -2.73 5.84 -21.90
C GLU A 100 -1.61 6.43 -22.75
N HIS A 101 -0.67 7.15 -22.15
CA HIS A 101 0.49 7.71 -22.85
C HIS A 101 1.46 6.62 -23.34
N LEU A 102 1.66 5.55 -22.57
CA LEU A 102 2.45 4.38 -22.97
C LEU A 102 1.75 3.53 -24.04
N LEU A 103 0.42 3.39 -23.98
CA LEU A 103 -0.38 2.77 -25.04
C LEU A 103 -0.33 3.56 -26.35
N ALA A 104 -0.35 4.90 -26.28
CA ALA A 104 -0.19 5.75 -27.45
C ALA A 104 1.20 5.60 -28.10
N TYR A 105 2.26 5.52 -27.30
CA TYR A 105 3.62 5.31 -27.78
C TYR A 105 3.77 3.96 -28.50
N ASN A 106 3.28 2.87 -27.90
CA ASN A 106 3.36 1.53 -28.51
C ASN A 106 2.53 1.39 -29.79
N LYS A 107 1.42 2.13 -29.91
CA LYS A 107 0.60 2.14 -31.14
C LYS A 107 1.29 2.85 -32.29
N VAL A 108 2.13 3.85 -32.00
CA VAL A 108 2.95 4.56 -33.01
C VAL A 108 4.10 3.66 -33.48
N GLU A 109 4.81 2.96 -32.58
CA GLU A 109 5.88 2.02 -32.99
C GLU A 109 5.35 0.87 -33.86
N ALA A 110 4.19 0.30 -33.52
CA ALA A 110 3.57 -0.74 -34.33
C ALA A 110 3.25 -0.25 -35.76
N SER A 111 2.75 0.98 -35.89
CA SER A 111 2.41 1.56 -37.20
C SER A 111 3.63 1.94 -38.05
N VAL A 112 4.81 2.12 -37.44
CA VAL A 112 6.08 2.38 -38.15
C VAL A 112 6.72 1.08 -38.64
N GLN A 113 6.54 -0.03 -37.90
CA GLN A 113 7.02 -1.35 -38.32
C GLN A 113 6.24 -1.92 -39.50
N ASP A 114 4.96 -1.57 -39.66
CA ASP A 114 4.14 -1.97 -40.81
C ASP A 114 4.44 -1.19 -42.12
N LEU A 115 5.36 -0.22 -42.09
CA LEU A 115 5.76 0.62 -43.22
C LEU A 115 7.15 0.29 -43.81
N ILE A 116 7.82 -0.76 -43.31
CA ILE A 116 9.11 -1.27 -43.82
C ILE A 116 8.90 -2.72 -44.31
#